data_AF-A0A7J4CSR4-F1
#
_entry.id   AF-A0A7J4CSR4-F1
#
_cell.length_a   1.000
_cell.length_b   1.000
_cell.length_c   1.000
_cell.angle_alpha   90.00
_cell.angle_beta   90.00
_cell.angle_gamma   90.00
#
_symmetry.space_group_name_H-M   'P 1'
#
loop_
_entity.id
_entity.type
_entity.pdbx_description
1 polymer ?
#
loop_
_entity_poly.entity_id
_entity_poly.type
_entity_poly.pdbx_seq_one_letter_code
_entity_poly.pdbx_strand_id
1 'polypeptide(L)'
;KIFSDVRLAGVGLLGVTHANSALEAIQRLIGKVELGLVPQVLDTILHVEHGKIVKVLELRMVVKPPTGMQEDLSRPVIEVVEFPSGKVSHEMFAFGSEISVVPVEGAGGAKSPVLRFARHGLCNAIRDMLHMRCEVDLVSTTQANVYVPDRMIGAAVGPQGSMVKDMEEEMGISLQIKPMSEMPRHLKSTIDDETASDFDIQDMRSRKSRAWEEHRGGKRKKGKRRR
;
A
#
# COMPACT_ATOMS: atom_id res chain seq x y z
N LYS A 1 15.22 26.52 15.76
CA LYS A 1 15.81 27.87 15.80
C LYS A 1 17.27 27.72 15.39
N ILE A 2 18.25 27.50 16.29
CA ILE A 2 19.68 27.40 15.90
C ILE A 2 19.95 26.46 14.72
N PHE A 3 19.43 25.22 14.73
CA PHE A 3 19.63 24.28 13.62
C PHE A 3 19.12 24.81 12.27
N SER A 4 17.90 25.35 12.25
CA SER A 4 17.27 25.91 11.06
C SER A 4 18.02 27.14 10.54
N ASP A 5 18.38 28.05 11.44
CA ASP A 5 19.04 29.32 11.08
C ASP A 5 20.42 29.07 10.49
N VAL A 6 21.20 28.17 11.09
CA VAL A 6 22.55 27.81 10.65
C VAL A 6 22.51 27.00 9.35
N ARG A 7 21.51 26.14 9.15
CA ARG A 7 21.33 25.41 7.90
C ARG A 7 20.94 26.34 6.75
N LEU A 8 20.05 27.30 7.00
CA LEU A 8 19.68 28.35 6.03
C LEU A 8 20.86 29.27 5.69
N ALA A 9 21.81 29.46 6.60
CA ALA A 9 23.07 30.14 6.33
C ALA A 9 24.06 29.32 5.47
N GLY A 10 23.67 28.11 5.02
CA GLY A 10 24.46 27.28 4.10
C GLY A 10 25.45 26.34 4.79
N VAL A 11 25.39 26.17 6.11
CA VAL A 11 26.31 25.30 6.85
C VAL A 11 25.79 23.85 6.88
N GLY A 12 26.67 22.88 6.62
CA GLY A 12 26.41 21.45 6.83
C GLY A 12 26.27 21.11 8.30
N LEU A 13 25.14 20.54 8.72
CA LEU A 13 24.89 20.18 10.11
C LEU A 13 24.38 18.75 10.24
N LEU A 14 24.83 18.07 11.31
CA LEU A 14 24.28 16.80 11.76
C LEU A 14 23.57 17.02 13.09
N GLY A 15 22.25 16.83 13.11
CA GLY A 15 21.43 16.94 14.30
C GLY A 15 21.08 15.56 14.85
N VAL A 16 21.18 15.39 16.18
CA VAL A 16 20.72 14.18 16.86
C VAL A 16 19.46 14.49 17.63
N THR A 17 18.41 13.70 17.41
CA THR A 17 17.14 13.83 18.14
C THR A 17 16.67 12.48 18.64
N HIS A 18 16.13 12.45 19.86
CA HIS A 18 15.45 11.27 20.37
C HIS A 18 13.99 11.27 19.88
N ALA A 19 13.63 10.28 19.08
CA ALA A 19 12.29 10.08 18.56
C ALA A 19 11.99 8.58 18.45
N ASN A 20 10.73 8.20 18.62
CA ASN A 20 10.31 6.80 18.45
C ASN A 20 10.21 6.43 16.96
N SER A 21 10.06 7.43 16.10
CA SER A 21 10.01 7.28 14.64
C SER A 21 10.66 8.49 13.95
N ALA A 22 11.24 8.26 12.78
CA ALA A 22 11.79 9.32 11.94
C ALA A 22 10.75 10.40 11.57
N LEU A 23 9.47 10.04 11.45
CA LEU A 23 8.38 11.00 11.18
C LEU A 23 8.13 11.95 12.36
N GLU A 24 8.21 11.43 13.58
CA GLU A 24 8.05 12.25 14.78
C GLU A 24 9.17 13.29 14.87
N ALA A 25 10.40 12.90 14.49
CA ALA A 25 11.53 13.82 14.40
C ALA A 25 11.29 14.93 13.37
N ILE A 26 10.74 14.60 12.20
CA ILE A 26 10.35 15.57 11.17
C ILE A 26 9.30 16.55 11.72
N GLN A 27 8.21 16.04 12.29
CA GLN A 27 7.10 16.86 12.78
C GLN A 27 7.55 17.92 13.80
N ARG A 28 8.51 17.57 14.68
CA ARG A 28 9.10 18.50 15.65
C ARG A 28 9.92 19.63 15.01
N LEU A 29 10.47 19.41 13.81
CA LEU A 29 11.17 20.43 13.04
C LEU A 29 10.20 21.32 12.27
N ILE A 30 9.20 20.70 11.62
CA ILE A 30 8.21 21.39 10.79
C ILE A 30 7.40 22.42 11.60
N GLY A 31 7.09 22.16 12.87
CA GLY A 31 6.41 23.16 13.71
C GLY A 31 7.19 24.47 13.94
N LYS A 32 8.44 24.56 13.47
CA LYS A 32 9.33 25.73 13.65
C LYS A 32 9.73 26.40 12.33
N VAL A 33 9.40 25.81 11.19
CA VAL A 33 9.85 26.24 9.86
C VAL A 33 8.70 26.11 8.87
N GLU A 34 8.55 27.05 7.96
CA GLU A 34 7.55 26.96 6.89
C GLU A 34 7.78 25.71 6.03
N LEU A 35 6.69 25.04 5.63
CA LEU A 35 6.74 23.76 4.90
C LEU A 35 7.69 23.83 3.69
N GLY A 36 7.62 24.91 2.89
CA GLY A 36 8.46 25.07 1.70
C GLY A 36 9.98 25.17 1.97
N LEU A 37 10.38 25.53 3.19
CA LEU A 37 11.80 25.62 3.60
C LEU A 37 12.30 24.32 4.23
N VAL A 38 11.41 23.39 4.58
CA VAL A 38 11.78 22.13 5.25
C VAL A 38 12.81 21.31 4.47
N PRO A 39 12.66 21.08 3.13
CA PRO A 39 13.66 20.30 2.38
C PRO A 39 15.03 20.97 2.30
N GLN A 40 15.11 22.30 2.48
CA GLN A 40 16.38 23.03 2.53
C GLN A 40 17.06 22.88 3.89
N VAL A 41 16.26 22.74 4.95
CA VAL A 41 16.76 22.60 6.31
C VAL A 41 17.09 21.14 6.63
N LEU A 42 16.30 20.19 6.14
CA LEU A 42 16.44 18.78 6.45
C LEU A 42 16.17 17.95 5.20
N ASP A 43 17.24 17.33 4.70
CA ASP A 43 17.24 16.52 3.48
C ASP A 43 17.12 15.03 3.81
N THR A 44 17.85 14.55 4.82
CA THR A 44 18.11 13.14 5.10
C THR A 44 17.90 12.84 6.58
N ILE A 45 17.25 11.71 6.87
CA ILE A 45 17.04 11.23 8.23
C ILE A 45 17.53 9.81 8.34
N LEU A 46 18.30 9.56 9.38
CA LEU A 46 18.80 8.24 9.74
C LEU A 46 18.06 7.79 10.99
N HIS A 47 17.20 6.78 10.84
CA HIS A 47 16.55 6.15 11.98
C HIS A 47 17.45 5.06 12.53
N VAL A 48 17.89 5.22 13.78
CA VAL A 48 18.83 4.30 14.44
C VAL A 48 18.12 3.58 15.58
N GLU A 49 18.08 2.25 15.53
CA GLU A 49 17.58 1.41 16.62
C GLU A 49 18.62 0.35 16.95
N HIS A 50 18.85 0.12 18.25
CA HIS A 50 19.82 -0.88 18.73
C HIS A 50 21.21 -0.78 18.08
N GLY A 51 21.66 0.46 17.78
CA GLY A 51 22.95 0.72 17.13
C GLY A 51 23.02 0.38 15.64
N LYS A 52 21.89 0.08 14.99
CA LYS A 52 21.80 -0.17 13.55
C LYS A 52 20.92 0.88 12.87
N ILE A 53 21.28 1.25 11.65
CA ILE A 53 20.43 2.10 10.80
C ILE A 53 19.31 1.22 10.27
N VAL A 54 18.09 1.46 10.74
CA VAL A 54 16.90 0.69 10.36
C VAL A 54 16.24 1.26 9.11
N LYS A 55 16.17 2.60 9.02
CA LYS A 55 15.60 3.32 7.87
C LYS A 55 16.40 4.55 7.53
N VAL A 56 16.47 4.86 6.24
CA VAL A 56 16.99 6.12 5.71
C VAL A 56 15.86 6.78 4.94
N LEU A 57 15.48 7.99 5.35
CA LEU A 57 14.42 8.76 4.70
C LEU A 57 15.03 10.00 4.06
N GLU A 58 14.60 10.28 2.83
CA GLU A 58 14.89 11.50 2.08
C GLU A 58 13.61 12.33 1.96
N LEU A 59 13.72 13.65 2.07
CA LEU A 59 12.60 14.55 1.80
C LEU A 59 12.77 15.22 0.44
N ARG A 60 11.72 15.17 -0.37
CA ARG A 60 11.66 15.82 -1.68
C ARG A 60 10.43 16.68 -1.78
N MET A 61 10.58 17.88 -2.32
CA MET A 61 9.45 18.75 -2.60
C MET A 61 8.99 18.56 -4.04
N VAL A 62 7.69 18.33 -4.19
CA VAL A 62 7.02 18.16 -5.48
C VAL A 62 5.76 19.01 -5.50
N VAL A 63 5.39 19.49 -6.68
CA VAL A 63 4.11 20.17 -6.90
C VAL A 63 3.17 19.14 -7.51
N LYS A 64 2.18 18.70 -6.74
CA LYS A 64 1.20 17.71 -7.17
C LYS A 64 -0.14 17.94 -6.46
N PRO A 65 -1.26 17.43 -7.00
CA PRO A 65 -2.47 17.29 -6.22
C PRO A 65 -2.19 16.34 -5.04
N PRO A 66 -2.44 16.74 -3.77
CA PRO A 66 -2.27 15.84 -2.64
C PRO A 66 -3.21 14.65 -2.77
N THR A 67 -2.74 13.48 -2.36
CA THR A 67 -3.50 12.24 -2.51
C THR A 67 -4.83 12.33 -1.75
N GLY A 68 -5.96 12.23 -2.46
CA GLY A 68 -7.32 12.26 -1.89
C GLY A 68 -8.12 13.56 -2.04
N MET A 69 -7.66 14.56 -2.80
CA MET A 69 -8.43 15.79 -3.11
C MET A 69 -8.68 15.98 -4.62
N GLN A 70 -9.80 16.64 -4.98
CA GLN A 70 -10.19 16.94 -6.37
C GLN A 70 -9.27 18.02 -7.00
N GLU A 71 -9.03 17.91 -8.31
CA GLU A 71 -7.81 18.30 -9.04
C GLU A 71 -7.45 19.79 -9.24
N ASP A 72 -8.18 20.78 -8.72
CA ASP A 72 -8.02 22.16 -9.25
C ASP A 72 -6.98 23.07 -8.56
N LEU A 73 -6.21 22.59 -7.58
CA LEU A 73 -5.16 23.40 -6.95
C LEU A 73 -3.90 22.56 -6.69
N SER A 74 -2.96 22.61 -7.64
CA SER A 74 -1.58 22.16 -7.44
C SER A 74 -0.95 22.89 -6.25
N ARG A 75 -0.60 22.15 -5.20
CA ARG A 75 0.02 22.67 -3.98
C ARG A 75 1.43 22.10 -3.81
N PRO A 76 2.32 22.82 -3.09
CA PRO A 76 3.59 22.25 -2.69
C PRO A 76 3.35 21.12 -1.67
N VAL A 77 3.80 19.92 -2.01
CA VAL A 77 3.75 18.73 -1.16
C VAL A 77 5.18 18.25 -0.92
N ILE A 78 5.47 17.77 0.28
CA ILE A 78 6.75 17.13 0.59
C ILE A 78 6.53 15.61 0.63
N GLU A 79 7.26 14.89 -0.20
CA GLU A 79 7.33 13.44 -0.20
C GLU A 79 8.47 12.97 0.70
N VAL A 80 8.18 11.99 1.55
CA VAL A 80 9.14 11.29 2.39
C VAL A 80 9.46 9.94 1.74
N VAL A 81 10.60 9.88 1.08
CA VAL A 81 11.06 8.75 0.27
C VAL A 81 12.01 7.87 1.08
N GLU A 82 11.82 6.56 1.06
CA GLU A 82 12.75 5.63 1.71
C GLU A 82 13.92 5.27 0.77
N PHE A 83 15.14 5.35 1.30
CA PHE A 83 16.36 4.93 0.60
C PHE A 83 16.78 3.52 1.09
N PRO A 84 17.18 2.59 0.19
CA PRO A 84 17.40 2.74 -1.26
C PRO A 84 16.17 2.41 -2.11
N SER A 85 15.02 2.08 -1.51
CA SER A 85 13.86 1.56 -2.23
C SER A 85 13.22 2.57 -3.20
N GLY A 86 13.42 3.86 -2.95
CA GLY A 86 12.81 4.96 -3.71
C GLY A 86 11.30 5.07 -3.51
N LYS A 87 10.73 4.34 -2.55
CA LYS A 87 9.28 4.33 -2.30
C LYS A 87 8.88 5.55 -1.48
N VAL A 88 7.84 6.26 -1.92
CA VAL A 88 7.22 7.32 -1.12
C VAL A 88 6.44 6.66 0.01
N SER A 89 6.86 6.91 1.24
CA SER A 89 6.20 6.38 2.43
C SER A 89 5.08 7.30 2.90
N HIS A 90 5.34 8.61 2.94
CA HIS A 90 4.44 9.64 3.48
C HIS A 90 4.48 10.90 2.62
N GLU A 91 3.37 11.61 2.61
CA GLU A 91 3.20 12.93 2.04
C GLU A 91 2.89 13.92 3.15
N MET A 92 3.44 15.12 3.06
CA MET A 92 3.18 16.22 3.98
C MET A 92 2.69 17.41 3.19
N PHE A 93 1.56 17.98 3.62
CA PHE A 93 0.99 19.16 2.99
C PHE A 93 0.33 20.07 4.03
N ALA A 94 0.25 21.35 3.70
CA ALA A 94 -0.44 22.34 4.51
C ALA A 94 -1.94 22.36 4.16
N PHE A 95 -2.79 22.20 5.16
CA PHE A 95 -4.24 22.36 5.07
C PHE A 95 -4.66 23.56 5.94
N GLY A 96 -4.88 24.70 5.28
CA GLY A 96 -5.11 25.96 5.99
C GLY A 96 -3.85 26.39 6.76
N SER A 97 -3.95 26.47 8.08
CA SER A 97 -2.85 26.80 9.00
C SER A 97 -2.16 25.59 9.61
N GLU A 98 -2.69 24.38 9.40
CA GLU A 98 -2.17 23.15 9.99
C GLU A 98 -1.42 22.31 8.95
N ILE A 99 -0.47 21.50 9.43
CA ILE A 99 0.33 20.63 8.58
C ILE A 99 -0.08 19.19 8.83
N SER A 100 -0.51 18.52 7.77
CA SER A 100 -0.98 17.13 7.82
C SER A 100 0.08 16.21 7.22
N VAL A 101 0.22 15.03 7.83
CA VAL A 101 1.12 13.96 7.38
C VAL A 101 0.27 12.76 7.01
N VAL A 102 0.26 12.38 5.74
CA VAL A 102 -0.58 11.31 5.20
C VAL A 102 0.30 10.17 4.71
N PRO A 103 0.07 8.92 5.14
CA PRO A 103 0.80 7.77 4.61
C PRO A 103 0.37 7.47 3.17
N VAL A 104 1.34 7.37 2.25
CA VAL A 104 1.09 7.01 0.84
C VAL A 104 0.78 5.52 0.73
N GLU A 105 1.41 4.68 1.56
CA GLU A 105 1.06 3.26 1.67
C GLU A 105 -0.39 3.05 2.18
N GLY A 106 -0.97 4.05 2.86
CA GLY A 106 -2.38 4.05 3.27
C GLY A 106 -3.34 4.55 2.19
N ALA A 107 -2.88 5.39 1.28
CA ALA A 107 -3.71 5.96 0.21
C ALA A 107 -3.69 5.14 -1.09
N GLY A 108 -2.69 4.25 -1.27
CA GLY A 108 -2.64 3.25 -2.33
C GLY A 108 -2.92 1.81 -1.88
N GLY A 109 -3.06 1.55 -0.58
CA GLY A 109 -3.08 0.18 -0.02
C GLY A 109 -4.26 -0.16 0.90
N ALA A 110 -4.98 0.83 1.43
CA ALA A 110 -6.29 0.63 2.03
C ALA A 110 -7.31 1.39 1.20
N LYS A 111 -7.64 0.84 0.03
CA LYS A 111 -8.93 1.13 -0.63
C LYS A 111 -9.95 1.13 0.51
N SER A 112 -10.58 2.28 0.79
CA SER A 112 -11.67 2.47 1.76
C SER A 112 -12.47 1.17 1.87
N PRO A 113 -12.91 0.68 3.04
CA PRO A 113 -13.67 -0.58 3.12
C PRO A 113 -14.74 -0.69 2.02
N VAL A 114 -15.38 0.43 1.67
CA VAL A 114 -16.27 0.61 0.52
C VAL A 114 -15.62 0.30 -0.83
N LEU A 115 -14.44 0.85 -1.13
CA LEU A 115 -13.66 0.56 -2.33
C LEU A 115 -13.13 -0.89 -2.38
N ARG A 116 -12.86 -1.52 -1.22
CA ARG A 116 -12.52 -2.96 -1.20
C ARG A 116 -13.71 -3.81 -1.62
N PHE A 117 -14.90 -3.52 -1.10
CA PHE A 117 -16.14 -4.16 -1.52
C PHE A 117 -16.45 -3.88 -2.99
N ALA A 118 -16.29 -2.63 -3.45
CA ALA A 118 -16.47 -2.27 -4.85
C ALA A 118 -15.51 -3.03 -5.77
N ARG A 119 -14.22 -3.14 -5.39
CA ARG A 119 -13.22 -3.94 -6.12
C ARG A 119 -13.66 -5.40 -6.24
N HIS A 120 -14.13 -6.00 -5.14
CA HIS A 120 -14.52 -7.40 -5.14
C HIS A 120 -15.78 -7.63 -5.99
N GLY A 121 -16.77 -6.74 -5.92
CA GLY A 121 -17.95 -6.77 -6.78
C GLY A 121 -17.61 -6.62 -8.26
N LEU A 122 -16.74 -5.66 -8.59
CA LEU A 122 -16.22 -5.44 -9.95
C LEU A 122 -15.47 -6.66 -10.48
N CYS A 123 -14.57 -7.23 -9.67
CA CYS A 123 -13.80 -8.40 -10.06
C CYS A 123 -14.70 -9.62 -10.33
N ASN A 124 -15.75 -9.82 -9.51
CA ASN A 124 -16.70 -10.91 -9.71
C ASN A 124 -17.55 -10.70 -10.97
N ALA A 125 -18.13 -9.52 -11.16
CA ALA A 125 -18.93 -9.22 -12.36
C ALA A 125 -18.12 -9.39 -13.66
N ILE A 126 -16.88 -8.86 -13.68
CA ILE A 126 -15.98 -8.97 -14.84
C ILE A 126 -15.57 -10.43 -15.08
N ARG A 127 -15.32 -11.20 -14.03
CA ARG A 127 -14.99 -12.63 -14.12
C ARG A 127 -16.17 -13.45 -14.64
N ASP A 128 -17.38 -13.10 -14.23
CA ASP A 128 -18.61 -13.77 -14.66
C ASP A 128 -18.90 -13.51 -16.13
N MET A 129 -18.70 -12.27 -16.61
CA MET A 129 -18.88 -11.93 -18.03
C MET A 129 -17.81 -12.51 -18.95
N LEU A 130 -16.55 -12.47 -18.54
CA LEU A 130 -15.42 -12.89 -19.38
C LEU A 130 -15.12 -14.39 -19.27
N HIS A 131 -15.69 -15.09 -18.28
CA HIS A 131 -15.42 -16.50 -17.96
C HIS A 131 -13.92 -16.83 -17.88
N MET A 132 -13.09 -15.87 -17.48
CA MET A 132 -11.64 -15.97 -17.46
C MET A 132 -11.07 -15.37 -16.17
N ARG A 133 -9.84 -15.76 -15.83
CA ARG A 133 -9.14 -15.13 -14.71
C ARG A 133 -8.73 -13.71 -15.12
N CYS A 134 -9.23 -12.74 -14.39
CA CYS A 134 -8.90 -11.34 -14.54
C CYS A 134 -8.73 -10.72 -13.16
N GLU A 135 -7.87 -9.71 -13.09
CA GLU A 135 -7.68 -8.91 -11.88
C GLU A 135 -8.03 -7.46 -12.17
N VAL A 136 -8.68 -6.81 -11.20
CA VAL A 136 -9.17 -5.44 -11.37
C VAL A 136 -8.47 -4.54 -10.38
N ASP A 137 -7.87 -3.48 -10.90
CA ASP A 137 -7.27 -2.41 -10.13
C ASP A 137 -8.02 -1.08 -10.37
N LEU A 138 -8.84 -0.70 -9.40
CA LEU A 138 -9.44 0.63 -9.32
C LEU A 138 -8.36 1.71 -9.22
N VAL A 139 -8.25 2.55 -10.26
CA VAL A 139 -7.35 3.72 -10.32
C VAL A 139 -8.04 4.94 -9.70
N SER A 140 -9.34 5.10 -9.96
CA SER A 140 -10.17 6.17 -9.41
C SER A 140 -11.58 5.65 -9.11
N THR A 141 -12.48 6.53 -8.65
CA THR A 141 -13.90 6.22 -8.47
C THR A 141 -14.62 5.94 -9.80
N THR A 142 -14.07 6.41 -10.93
CA THR A 142 -14.69 6.35 -12.25
C THR A 142 -13.88 5.55 -13.28
N GLN A 143 -12.68 5.09 -12.92
CA GLN A 143 -11.77 4.40 -13.84
C GLN A 143 -11.12 3.18 -13.18
N ALA A 144 -11.08 2.06 -13.91
CA ALA A 144 -10.42 0.83 -13.49
C ALA A 144 -9.54 0.22 -14.59
N ASN A 145 -8.41 -0.34 -14.17
CA ASN A 145 -7.57 -1.20 -15.02
C ASN A 145 -7.95 -2.66 -14.81
N VAL A 146 -8.16 -3.40 -15.90
CA VAL A 146 -8.44 -4.83 -15.89
C VAL A 146 -7.24 -5.56 -16.49
N TYR A 147 -6.57 -6.38 -15.67
CA TYR A 147 -5.43 -7.19 -16.07
C TYR A 147 -5.91 -8.57 -16.50
N VAL A 148 -5.57 -8.92 -17.75
CA VAL A 148 -6.01 -10.13 -18.42
C VAL A 148 -4.80 -10.91 -18.92
N PRO A 149 -4.81 -12.26 -18.90
CA PRO A 149 -3.74 -13.06 -19.49
C PRO A 149 -3.44 -12.64 -20.92
N ASP A 150 -2.15 -12.44 -21.24
CA ASP A 150 -1.68 -11.85 -22.49
C ASP A 150 -2.24 -12.55 -23.75
N ARG A 151 -2.46 -13.87 -23.66
CA ARG A 151 -3.01 -14.68 -24.75
C ARG A 151 -4.48 -14.40 -25.06
N MET A 152 -5.20 -13.73 -24.15
CA MET A 152 -6.65 -13.57 -24.20
C MET A 152 -7.10 -12.10 -24.19
N ILE A 153 -6.19 -11.15 -24.39
CA ILE A 153 -6.53 -9.71 -24.47
C ILE A 153 -7.57 -9.46 -25.57
N GLY A 154 -7.40 -10.07 -26.75
CA GLY A 154 -8.34 -9.92 -27.86
C GLY A 154 -9.75 -10.45 -27.55
N ALA A 155 -9.85 -11.51 -26.75
CA ALA A 155 -11.13 -12.04 -26.29
C ALA A 155 -11.79 -11.13 -25.26
N ALA A 156 -11.00 -10.53 -24.36
CA ALA A 156 -11.51 -9.60 -23.35
C ALA A 156 -11.96 -8.25 -23.93
N VAL A 157 -11.34 -7.80 -25.02
CA VAL A 157 -11.78 -6.58 -25.73
C VAL A 157 -13.02 -6.86 -26.60
N GLY A 158 -13.09 -8.04 -27.21
CA GLY A 158 -14.15 -8.41 -28.16
C GLY A 158 -13.99 -7.77 -29.54
N PRO A 159 -14.78 -8.19 -30.55
CA PRO A 159 -14.74 -7.63 -31.89
C PRO A 159 -15.11 -6.13 -31.84
N GLN A 160 -14.22 -5.27 -32.34
CA GLN A 160 -14.39 -3.80 -32.31
C GLN A 160 -14.57 -3.19 -30.90
N GLY A 161 -14.14 -3.89 -29.84
CA GLY A 161 -14.29 -3.37 -28.47
C GLY A 161 -15.72 -3.47 -27.94
N SER A 162 -16.60 -4.29 -28.54
CA SER A 162 -17.99 -4.43 -28.09
C SER A 162 -18.07 -4.87 -26.63
N MET A 163 -17.24 -5.83 -26.23
CA MET A 163 -17.25 -6.36 -24.87
C MET A 163 -16.86 -5.29 -23.85
N VAL A 164 -15.84 -4.48 -24.15
CA VAL A 164 -15.44 -3.38 -23.24
C VAL A 164 -16.56 -2.38 -23.06
N LYS A 165 -17.24 -2.00 -24.15
CA LYS A 165 -18.36 -1.06 -24.11
C LYS A 165 -19.52 -1.60 -23.28
N ASP A 166 -19.88 -2.86 -23.47
CA ASP A 166 -20.95 -3.51 -22.70
C ASP A 166 -20.60 -3.51 -21.19
N MET A 167 -19.34 -3.81 -20.86
CA MET A 167 -18.84 -3.78 -19.48
C MET A 167 -18.78 -2.36 -18.89
N GLU A 168 -18.45 -1.34 -19.69
CA GLU A 168 -18.45 0.07 -19.27
C GLU A 168 -19.90 0.58 -19.05
N GLU A 169 -20.85 0.18 -19.89
CA GLU A 169 -22.27 0.53 -19.76
C GLU A 169 -22.91 -0.11 -18.52
N GLU A 170 -22.60 -1.38 -18.24
CA GLU A 170 -23.16 -2.09 -17.08
C GLU A 170 -22.57 -1.61 -15.75
N MET A 171 -21.26 -1.33 -15.73
CA MET A 171 -20.57 -0.95 -14.49
C MET A 171 -20.50 0.56 -14.27
N GLY A 172 -20.83 1.38 -15.29
CA GLY A 172 -20.82 2.84 -15.21
C GLY A 172 -19.45 3.46 -14.97
N ILE A 173 -18.37 2.74 -15.27
CA ILE A 173 -16.98 3.17 -15.09
C ILE A 173 -16.17 2.89 -16.35
N SER A 174 -15.13 3.69 -16.60
CA SER A 174 -14.22 3.47 -17.73
C SER A 174 -13.23 2.34 -17.45
N LEU A 175 -13.11 1.39 -18.37
CA LEU A 175 -12.32 0.17 -18.22
C LEU A 175 -11.14 0.18 -19.20
N GLN A 176 -9.92 0.04 -18.67
CA GLN A 176 -8.72 -0.15 -19.49
C GLN A 176 -8.21 -1.59 -19.36
N ILE A 177 -8.21 -2.32 -20.47
CA ILE A 177 -7.70 -3.69 -20.51
C ILE A 177 -6.18 -3.66 -20.75
N LYS A 178 -5.43 -4.33 -19.86
CA LYS A 178 -3.97 -4.44 -19.92
C LYS A 178 -3.52 -5.90 -19.81
N PRO A 179 -2.35 -6.25 -20.38
CA PRO A 179 -1.74 -7.54 -20.16
C PRO A 179 -1.41 -7.76 -18.68
N MET A 180 -1.56 -9.00 -18.20
CA MET A 180 -1.17 -9.37 -16.84
C MET A 180 0.33 -9.18 -16.58
N SER A 181 1.14 -9.17 -17.64
CA SER A 181 2.56 -8.82 -17.59
C SER A 181 2.84 -7.40 -17.09
N GLU A 182 1.94 -6.43 -17.32
CA GLU A 182 2.06 -5.03 -16.88
C GLU A 182 1.48 -4.79 -15.48
N MET A 183 1.01 -5.84 -14.80
CA MET A 183 0.36 -5.73 -13.51
C MET A 183 1.35 -5.26 -12.41
N PRO A 184 1.03 -4.18 -11.67
CA PRO A 184 1.93 -3.65 -10.66
C PRO A 184 2.10 -4.61 -9.48
N ARG A 185 3.31 -4.63 -8.91
CA ARG A 185 3.73 -5.63 -7.90
C ARG A 185 2.87 -5.62 -6.62
N HIS A 186 2.27 -4.49 -6.26
CA HIS A 186 1.38 -4.39 -5.09
C HIS A 186 0.06 -5.15 -5.26
N LEU A 187 -0.37 -5.41 -6.50
CA LEU A 187 -1.54 -6.25 -6.79
C LEU A 187 -1.19 -7.74 -6.72
N LYS A 188 0.09 -8.11 -6.91
CA LYS A 188 0.55 -9.51 -6.82
C LYS A 188 0.58 -10.02 -5.37
N SER A 189 0.97 -9.19 -4.39
CA SER A 189 1.05 -9.67 -2.99
C SER A 189 -0.32 -9.84 -2.35
N THR A 190 -1.34 -9.11 -2.81
CA THR A 190 -2.73 -9.32 -2.33
C THR A 190 -3.25 -10.69 -2.76
N ILE A 191 -2.77 -11.25 -3.88
CA ILE A 191 -3.15 -12.59 -4.34
C ILE A 191 -2.58 -13.68 -3.40
N ASP A 192 -1.36 -13.49 -2.91
CA ASP A 192 -0.73 -14.41 -1.97
C ASP A 192 -1.40 -14.37 -0.58
N ASP A 193 -1.92 -13.21 -0.17
CA ASP A 193 -2.70 -13.05 1.07
C ASP A 193 -4.18 -13.47 0.91
N GLU A 194 -4.81 -13.28 -0.26
CA GLU A 194 -6.24 -13.59 -0.49
C GLU A 194 -6.50 -15.04 -0.92
N THR A 195 -5.47 -15.80 -1.37
CA THR A 195 -5.59 -17.26 -1.52
C THR A 195 -5.57 -18.01 -0.19
N ALA A 196 -5.26 -17.34 0.92
CA ALA A 196 -5.65 -17.80 2.25
C ALA A 196 -7.11 -17.39 2.51
N SER A 197 -8.05 -18.12 1.91
CA SER A 197 -9.46 -17.92 2.23
C SER A 197 -9.68 -18.13 3.74
N ASP A 198 -10.53 -17.31 4.37
CA ASP A 198 -10.90 -17.47 5.79
C ASP A 198 -11.52 -18.87 6.06
N PHE A 199 -12.08 -19.47 5.01
CA PHE A 199 -12.57 -20.85 4.96
C PHE A 199 -11.43 -21.90 5.05
N ASP A 200 -10.31 -21.69 4.34
CA ASP A 200 -9.12 -22.56 4.39
C ASP A 200 -8.37 -22.43 5.73
N ILE A 201 -8.41 -21.27 6.38
CA ILE A 201 -7.83 -21.09 7.73
C ILE A 201 -8.60 -21.93 8.76
N GLN A 202 -9.93 -21.99 8.66
CA GLN A 202 -10.76 -22.80 9.54
C GLN A 202 -10.59 -24.31 9.25
N ASP A 203 -10.49 -24.72 7.98
CA ASP A 203 -10.18 -26.11 7.60
C ASP A 203 -8.77 -26.53 8.07
N MET A 204 -7.75 -25.68 7.88
CA MET A 204 -6.39 -25.92 8.39
C MET A 204 -6.35 -26.02 9.92
N ARG A 205 -7.09 -25.17 10.63
CA ARG A 205 -7.22 -25.25 12.10
C ARG A 205 -7.89 -26.55 12.53
N SER A 206 -8.90 -27.01 11.78
CA SER A 206 -9.61 -28.27 12.05
C SER A 206 -8.77 -29.51 11.75
N ARG A 207 -7.89 -29.45 10.74
CA ARG A 207 -6.92 -30.50 10.44
C ARG A 207 -5.79 -30.55 11.46
N LYS A 208 -5.32 -29.39 11.93
CA LYS A 208 -4.31 -29.30 13.01
C LYS A 208 -4.85 -29.77 14.37
N SER A 209 -6.12 -29.50 14.68
CA SER A 209 -6.72 -29.97 15.94
C SER A 209 -6.91 -31.50 15.95
N ARG A 210 -7.33 -32.09 14.81
CA ARG A 210 -7.42 -33.56 14.65
C ARG A 210 -6.06 -34.25 14.76
N ALA A 211 -5.00 -33.66 14.21
CA ALA A 211 -3.64 -34.18 14.36
C ALA A 211 -3.15 -34.16 15.82
N TRP A 212 -3.64 -33.22 16.66
CA TRP A 212 -3.34 -33.19 18.10
C TRP A 212 -4.20 -34.19 18.90
N GLU A 213 -5.39 -34.56 18.42
CA GLU A 213 -6.20 -35.60 19.07
C GLU A 213 -5.64 -37.01 18.85
N GLU A 214 -5.11 -37.32 17.66
CA GLU A 214 -4.52 -38.63 17.37
C GLU A 214 -3.27 -38.95 18.22
N HIS A 215 -2.47 -37.94 18.57
CA HIS A 215 -1.26 -38.13 19.36
C HIS A 215 -1.49 -38.39 20.87
N ARG A 216 -2.72 -38.22 21.39
CA ARG A 216 -3.04 -38.51 22.80
C ARG A 216 -3.70 -39.87 23.04
N GLY A 217 -4.00 -40.64 21.99
CA GLY A 217 -4.70 -41.94 22.07
C GLY A 217 -3.83 -43.19 22.26
N GLY A 218 -2.55 -43.06 22.64
CA GLY A 218 -1.62 -44.19 22.81
C GLY A 218 -1.72 -44.91 24.17
N LYS A 219 -2.45 -46.03 24.20
CA LYS A 219 -2.62 -47.01 25.29
C LYS A 219 -1.45 -47.12 26.31
N ARG A 220 -1.70 -46.80 27.59
CA ARG A 220 -0.90 -47.31 28.73
C ARG A 220 -1.21 -48.81 28.93
N LYS A 221 -0.32 -49.68 28.47
CA LYS A 221 -0.28 -51.11 28.84
C LYS A 221 0.96 -51.34 29.72
N LYS A 222 0.77 -51.43 31.04
CA LYS A 222 1.75 -51.90 32.04
C LYS A 222 0.92 -52.75 33.01
N GLY A 223 1.14 -54.02 33.25
CA GLY A 223 2.29 -54.89 33.06
C GLY A 223 2.21 -55.88 34.23
N LYS A 224 1.69 -57.07 33.96
CA LYS A 224 1.52 -58.17 34.91
C LYS A 224 2.90 -58.64 35.40
N ARG A 225 3.18 -58.60 36.70
CA ARG A 225 4.25 -59.41 37.32
C ARG A 225 3.72 -60.01 38.63
N ARG A 226 3.50 -61.33 38.57
CA ARG A 226 3.47 -62.23 39.73
C ARG A 226 4.91 -62.42 40.20
N ARG A 227 5.17 -62.22 41.48
CA ARG A 227 5.69 -63.24 42.40
C ARG A 227 5.54 -62.73 43.83
#